data_AF-A0A174G0H1-F1
#
_entry.id   AF-A0A174G0H1-F1
#
_cell.length_a   1.000
_cell.length_b   1.000
_cell.length_c   1.000
_cell.angle_alpha   90.00
_cell.angle_beta   90.00
_cell.angle_gamma   90.00
#
_symmetry.space_group_name_H-M   'P 1'
#
loop_
_entity.id
_entity.type
_entity.pdbx_description
1 polymer ?
#
loop_
_entity_poly.entity_id
_entity_poly.type
_entity_poly.pdbx_seq_one_letter_code
_entity_poly.pdbx_strand_id
1 'polypeptide(L)'
;MQNKKKLILPAIGALAGVLFSLWDTFISYGDTAPFDEPVKTAFIHVVSSEAFIFHALIYGFAGGVTVFLACLILSVCRKKMKTS
;
A
#
# COMPACT_ATOMS: atom_id res chain seq x y z
N MET A 1 -26.07 4.12 6.61
CA MET A 1 -24.64 4.34 6.93
C MET A 1 -23.71 3.14 6.63
N GLN A 2 -24.12 2.14 5.83
CA GLN A 2 -23.33 0.90 5.64
C GLN A 2 -22.34 0.90 4.45
N ASN A 3 -22.52 1.78 3.44
CA ASN A 3 -21.64 1.80 2.26
C ASN A 3 -20.26 2.43 2.53
N LYS A 4 -20.15 3.36 3.48
CA LYS A 4 -18.87 4.02 3.79
C LYS A 4 -17.83 3.03 4.33
N LYS A 5 -18.23 2.04 5.12
CA LYS A 5 -17.32 1.03 5.70
C LYS A 5 -16.73 0.06 4.68
N LYS A 6 -17.40 -0.16 3.54
CA LYS A 6 -16.92 -1.08 2.49
C LYS A 6 -15.74 -0.53 1.70
N LEU A 7 -15.61 0.80 1.60
CA LEU A 7 -14.49 1.45 0.90
C LEU A 7 -13.26 1.69 1.79
N ILE A 8 -13.44 1.71 3.11
CA ILE A 8 -12.34 1.95 4.06
C ILE A 8 -11.31 0.82 4.02
N LEU A 9 -11.76 -0.43 3.88
CA LEU A 9 -10.85 -1.59 3.85
C LEU A 9 -9.91 -1.56 2.63
N PRO A 10 -10.41 -1.42 1.38
CA PRO A 10 -9.53 -1.22 0.21
C PRO A 10 -8.62 0.00 0.34
N ALA A 11 -9.11 1.11 0.92
CA ALA A 11 -8.28 2.30 1.13
C ALA A 11 -7.12 2.05 2.11
N ILE A 12 -7.35 1.28 3.19
CA ILE A 12 -6.29 0.85 4.11
C ILE A 12 -5.29 -0.06 3.38
N GLY A 13 -5.77 -0.98 2.54
CA GLY A 13 -4.90 -1.83 1.72
C GLY A 13 -4.01 -1.04 0.77
N ALA A 14 -4.55 -0.02 0.11
CA ALA A 14 -3.78 0.85 -0.75
C ALA A 14 -2.75 1.68 0.05
N LEU A 15 -3.15 2.22 1.21
CA LEU A 15 -2.26 2.98 2.08
C LEU A 15 -1.11 2.12 2.63
N ALA A 16 -1.37 0.85 2.98
CA ALA A 16 -0.34 -0.10 3.37
C ALA A 16 0.66 -0.38 2.23
N GLY A 17 0.17 -0.50 0.99
CA GLY A 17 1.02 -0.65 -0.19
C GLY A 17 1.93 0.56 -0.44
N VAL A 18 1.42 1.77 -0.27
CA VAL A 18 2.22 3.01 -0.39
C VAL A 18 3.28 3.09 0.71
N LEU A 19 2.93 2.78 1.97
CA LEU A 19 3.89 2.74 3.08
C LEU A 19 4.98 1.70 2.84
N PHE A 20 4.62 0.53 2.31
CA PHE A 20 5.59 -0.50 1.95
C PHE A 20 6.54 -0.02 0.85
N SER A 21 6.05 0.68 -0.17
CA SER A 21 6.91 1.26 -1.22
C SER A 21 7.90 2.30 -0.67
N LEU A 22 7.47 3.08 0.33
CA LEU A 22 8.29 4.08 0.98
C LEU A 22 9.44 3.40 1.73
N TRP A 23 9.12 2.33 2.47
CA TRP A 23 10.12 1.51 3.15
C TRP A 23 11.10 0.86 2.17
N ASP A 24 10.59 0.20 1.14
CA ASP A 24 11.39 -0.49 0.12
C ASP A 24 12.37 0.47 -0.58
N THR A 25 11.88 1.65 -0.99
CA THR A 25 12.72 2.66 -1.65
C THR A 25 13.71 3.29 -0.67
N PHE A 26 13.36 3.41 0.62
CA PHE A 26 14.27 3.94 1.64
C PHE A 26 15.43 2.98 1.93
N ILE A 27 15.16 1.67 1.99
CA ILE A 27 16.20 0.64 2.12
C ILE A 27 17.11 0.64 0.88
N SER A 28 16.52 0.65 -0.32
CA SER A 28 17.26 0.68 -1.58
C SER A 28 18.13 1.94 -1.72
N TYR A 29 17.60 3.11 -1.33
CA TYR A 29 18.37 4.34 -1.30
C TYR A 29 19.50 4.27 -0.26
N GLY A 30 19.22 3.73 0.93
CA GLY A 30 20.17 3.57 2.02
C GLY A 30 21.43 2.78 1.63
N ASP A 31 21.31 1.77 0.76
CA ASP A 31 22.45 1.01 0.24
C ASP A 31 23.39 1.86 -0.64
N THR A 32 22.90 2.97 -1.18
CA THR A 32 23.63 3.88 -2.09
C THR A 32 23.92 5.25 -1.48
N ALA A 33 23.37 5.53 -0.31
CA ALA A 33 23.39 6.85 0.29
C ALA A 33 24.77 7.17 0.94
N PRO A 34 25.22 8.43 0.89
CA PRO A 34 26.37 8.88 1.67
C PRO A 34 26.11 8.78 3.17
N PHE A 35 27.08 8.28 3.95
CA PHE A 35 26.95 8.11 5.40
C PHE A 35 26.66 9.41 6.18
N ASP A 36 27.06 10.56 5.65
CA ASP A 36 26.90 11.87 6.30
C ASP A 36 25.63 12.61 5.85
N GLU A 37 24.78 11.99 5.02
CA GLU A 37 23.57 12.64 4.54
C GLU A 37 22.49 12.71 5.64
N PRO A 38 21.95 13.89 5.96
CA PRO A 38 20.90 14.00 6.96
C PRO A 38 19.63 13.29 6.50
N VAL A 39 18.98 12.58 7.44
CA VAL A 39 17.76 11.77 7.20
C VAL A 39 16.66 12.54 6.46
N LYS A 40 16.56 13.86 6.70
CA LYS A 40 15.60 14.72 6.00
C LYS A 40 15.87 14.81 4.50
N THR A 41 17.13 14.90 4.09
CA THR A 41 17.52 14.98 2.68
C THR A 41 17.34 13.63 1.99
N ALA A 42 17.76 12.55 2.66
CA ALA A 42 17.50 11.18 2.20
C ALA A 42 15.99 10.92 1.99
N PHE A 43 15.14 11.38 2.92
CA PHE A 43 13.69 11.24 2.78
C PHE A 43 13.14 11.99 1.55
N ILE A 44 13.62 13.21 1.30
CA ILE A 44 13.20 14.00 0.12
C ILE A 44 13.63 13.28 -1.15
N HIS A 45 14.86 12.77 -1.22
CA HIS A 45 15.35 12.01 -2.37
C HIS A 45 14.50 10.76 -2.62
N VAL A 46 14.21 9.99 -1.57
CA VAL A 46 13.37 8.79 -1.64
C VAL A 46 11.97 9.11 -2.16
N VAL A 47 11.29 10.12 -1.59
CA VAL A 47 9.92 10.47 -2.00
C VAL A 47 9.86 11.13 -3.39
N SER A 48 10.93 11.80 -3.81
CA SER A 48 11.05 12.39 -5.16
C SER A 48 11.51 11.39 -6.22
N SER A 49 11.95 10.19 -5.83
CA SER A 49 12.46 9.19 -6.75
C SER A 49 11.36 8.62 -7.64
N GLU A 50 11.67 8.47 -8.93
CA GLU A 50 10.79 7.77 -9.88
C GLU A 50 10.49 6.34 -9.42
N ALA A 51 11.46 5.69 -8.77
CA ALA A 51 11.30 4.33 -8.23
C ALA A 51 10.21 4.31 -7.14
N PHE A 52 10.19 5.29 -6.25
CA PHE A 52 9.16 5.41 -5.22
C PHE A 52 7.78 5.62 -5.85
N ILE A 53 7.66 6.51 -6.84
CA ILE A 53 6.38 6.78 -7.49
C ILE A 53 5.84 5.52 -8.17
N PHE A 54 6.68 4.80 -8.93
CA PHE A 54 6.29 3.55 -9.58
C PHE A 54 5.90 2.47 -8.56
N HIS A 55 6.72 2.26 -7.52
CA HIS A 55 6.44 1.25 -6.50
C HIS A 55 5.21 1.60 -5.67
N ALA A 56 5.00 2.88 -5.33
CA ALA A 56 3.81 3.35 -4.63
C ALA A 56 2.53 3.07 -5.43
N LEU A 57 2.58 3.28 -6.75
CA LEU A 57 1.44 3.06 -7.63
C LEU A 57 1.14 1.57 -7.79
N ILE A 58 2.17 0.74 -8.00
CA ILE A 58 2.02 -0.72 -8.13
C ILE A 58 1.59 -1.35 -6.81
N TYR A 59 2.31 -1.12 -5.72
CA TYR A 59 2.00 -1.72 -4.41
C TYR A 59 0.71 -1.16 -3.82
N GLY A 60 0.42 0.13 -4.01
CA GLY A 60 -0.85 0.74 -3.62
C GLY A 60 -2.03 0.12 -4.37
N PHE A 61 -1.93 -0.06 -5.70
CA PHE A 61 -2.96 -0.72 -6.49
C PHE A 61 -3.12 -2.20 -6.11
N ALA A 62 -2.01 -2.93 -6.01
CA ALA A 62 -2.01 -4.35 -5.62
C ALA A 62 -2.63 -4.56 -4.24
N GLY A 63 -2.27 -3.73 -3.26
CA GLY A 63 -2.84 -3.76 -1.91
C GLY A 63 -4.34 -3.48 -1.91
N GLY A 64 -4.78 -2.44 -2.64
CA GLY A 64 -6.20 -2.11 -2.78
C GLY A 64 -7.01 -3.23 -3.43
N VAL A 65 -6.53 -3.77 -4.55
CA VAL A 65 -7.17 -4.87 -5.28
C VAL A 65 -7.23 -6.14 -4.43
N THR A 66 -6.16 -6.49 -3.72
CA THR A 66 -6.11 -7.70 -2.89
C THR A 66 -7.13 -7.64 -1.76
N VAL A 67 -7.21 -6.51 -1.05
CA VAL A 67 -8.19 -6.33 0.03
C VAL A 67 -9.62 -6.29 -0.52
N PHE A 68 -9.82 -5.69 -1.70
CA PHE A 68 -11.12 -5.68 -2.37
C PHE A 68 -11.57 -7.11 -2.75
N LEU A 69 -10.68 -7.91 -3.35
CA LEU A 69 -10.97 -9.30 -3.69
C LEU A 69 -11.28 -10.13 -2.44
N ALA A 70 -10.50 -9.99 -1.36
CA ALA A 70 -10.76 -10.67 -0.11
C ALA A 70 -12.14 -10.30 0.47
N CYS A 71 -12.52 -9.01 0.41
CA CYS A 71 -13.85 -8.57 0.83
C CYS A 71 -14.97 -9.18 -0.03
N LEU A 72 -14.77 -9.31 -1.34
CA LEU A 72 -15.72 -9.97 -2.24
C LEU A 72 -15.89 -11.44 -1.89
N ILE A 73 -14.79 -12.18 -1.74
CA ILE A 73 -14.79 -13.61 -1.39
C ILE A 73 -15.53 -13.82 -0.06
N LEU A 74 -15.19 -13.04 0.98
CA LEU A 74 -15.88 -13.11 2.28
C LEU A 74 -17.38 -12.82 2.17
N SER A 75 -17.76 -11.88 1.29
CA SER A 75 -19.18 -11.55 1.07
C SER A 75 -19.93 -12.70 0.41
N VAL A 76 -19.32 -13.38 -0.58
CA VAL A 76 -19.90 -14.54 -1.25
C VAL A 76 -20.01 -15.73 -0.28
N CYS A 77 -18.97 -16.02 0.49
CA CYS A 77 -18.97 -17.10 1.48
C CYS A 77 -20.05 -16.89 2.55
N ARG A 78 -20.20 -15.65 3.06
CA ARG A 78 -21.27 -15.31 4.01
C ARG A 78 -22.67 -15.47 3.43
N LYS A 79 -22.84 -15.19 2.12
CA LYS A 79 -24.14 -15.36 1.45
C LYS A 79 -24.49 -16.86 1.34
N LYS A 80 -23.52 -17.72 0.99
CA LYS A 80 -23.73 -19.18 0.95
C LYS A 80 -24.05 -19.78 2.32
N MET A 81 -23.40 -19.34 3.40
CA MET A 81 -23.65 -19.82 4.76
C MET A 81 -25.04 -19.44 5.32
N LYS A 82 -25.69 -18.39 4.81
CA LYS A 82 -27.05 -18.00 5.24
C LYS A 82 -28.17 -18.72 4.51
N THR A 83 -27.86 -19.39 3.40
CA THR A 83 -28.82 -20.13 2.56
C THR A 83 -28.75 -21.64 2.75
N SER A 84 -27.85 -22.12 3.62
CA SER A 84 -27.76 -23.50 4.09
C SER A 84 -28.29 -23.58 5.51
#